data_AF-W6Z748-F1
#
_entry.id   AF-W6Z748-F1
#
_cell.length_a   1.000
_cell.length_b   1.000
_cell.length_c   1.000
_cell.angle_alpha   90.00
_cell.angle_beta   90.00
_cell.angle_gamma   90.00
#
_symmetry.space_group_name_H-M   'P 1'
#
loop_
_entity.id
_entity.type
_entity.pdbx_description
1 polymer ?
#
loop_
_entity_poly.entity_id
_entity_poly.type
_entity_poly.pdbx_seq_one_letter_code
_entity_poly.pdbx_strand_id
1 'polypeptide(L)'
;NVDRLFTLYTLSHPTTWQLPSNISTNSNLFLADNTLIDASTPLLPFRRTPDAFWSINECRDTAVLSYAYPETQRWKFASDESFAAHVEGEVARLYGGRVREQAVQKVVVEEEEEQSSAFGGLLQRNGGRYTDWVVETRVRGGAVRGTFRVQFSLGEMDAGAWMVLMPAVRRDEVLGGKGEGKEMVGTTSLTGLLVECVNNGTLGGLDEEVVLPFLQGRLRWWVLDDAGKRMTKLQGGAVNVTLVSTEARVPVDEGKPIEYSEIVRSYPGVVREKVDG
;
A
#
# COMPACT_ATOMS: atom_id res chain seq x y z
N ASN A 1 -8.79 13.80 1.07
CA ASN A 1 -7.98 12.78 1.78
C ASN A 1 -6.72 12.37 1.01
N VAL A 2 -6.79 12.09 -0.31
CA VAL A 2 -5.59 11.73 -1.10
C VAL A 2 -4.48 12.78 -1.00
N ASP A 3 -4.80 14.06 -1.20
CA ASP A 3 -3.85 15.17 -1.06
C ASP A 3 -3.24 15.27 0.36
N ARG A 4 -4.03 14.97 1.41
CA ARG A 4 -3.54 14.90 2.80
C ARG A 4 -2.49 13.79 2.97
N LEU A 5 -2.75 12.60 2.45
CA LEU A 5 -1.80 11.48 2.50
C LEU A 5 -0.51 11.83 1.74
N PHE A 6 -0.63 12.46 0.58
CA PHE A 6 0.52 12.93 -0.18
C PHE A 6 1.32 13.98 0.61
N THR A 7 0.65 14.94 1.25
CA THR A 7 1.30 15.96 2.10
C THR A 7 2.02 15.33 3.30
N LEU A 8 1.41 14.37 3.99
CA LEU A 8 2.06 13.66 5.10
C LEU A 8 3.29 12.88 4.60
N TYR A 9 3.20 12.26 3.43
CA TYR A 9 4.33 11.53 2.84
C TYR A 9 5.49 12.47 2.49
N THR A 10 5.23 13.59 1.82
CA THR A 10 6.29 14.54 1.42
C THR A 10 6.96 15.22 2.62
N LEU A 11 6.22 15.44 3.71
CA LEU A 11 6.75 16.01 4.96
C LEU A 11 7.56 15.00 5.78
N SER A 12 7.16 13.72 5.80
CA SER A 12 7.94 12.64 6.42
C SER A 12 9.16 12.22 5.60
N HIS A 13 9.18 12.54 4.30
CA HIS A 13 10.29 12.25 3.38
C HIS A 13 10.75 13.52 2.63
N PRO A 14 11.30 14.52 3.34
CA PRO A 14 11.56 15.84 2.78
C PRO A 14 12.61 15.84 1.66
N THR A 15 13.52 14.87 1.65
CA THR A 15 14.57 14.72 0.65
C THR A 15 14.14 13.93 -0.59
N THR A 16 12.95 13.33 -0.58
CA THR A 16 12.44 12.53 -1.70
C THR A 16 11.75 13.42 -2.71
N TRP A 17 12.28 13.49 -3.94
CA TRP A 17 11.71 14.25 -5.04
C TRP A 17 11.17 13.33 -6.12
N GLN A 18 10.17 13.81 -6.86
CA GLN A 18 9.69 13.09 -8.03
C GLN A 18 10.80 13.01 -9.07
N LEU A 19 11.15 11.77 -9.43
CA LEU A 19 12.12 11.49 -10.47
C LEU A 19 11.48 11.66 -11.85
N PRO A 20 12.25 12.09 -12.87
CA PRO A 20 11.79 12.10 -14.25
C PRO A 20 11.28 10.72 -14.67
N SER A 21 10.12 10.66 -15.31
CA SER A 21 9.55 9.40 -15.81
C SER A 21 8.76 9.60 -17.10
N ASN A 22 8.79 8.60 -17.96
CA ASN A 22 8.01 8.57 -19.18
C ASN A 22 6.58 8.08 -18.88
N ILE A 23 5.56 8.78 -19.38
CA ILE A 23 4.16 8.42 -19.11
C ILE A 23 3.64 7.24 -19.94
N SER A 24 4.44 6.69 -20.86
CA SER A 24 4.04 5.66 -21.84
C SER A 24 2.71 6.06 -22.51
N THR A 25 1.74 5.16 -22.56
CA THR A 25 0.41 5.39 -23.14
C THR A 25 -0.60 6.02 -22.17
N ASN A 26 -0.16 6.51 -21.01
CA ASN A 26 -1.02 7.21 -20.05
C ASN A 26 -1.12 8.72 -20.37
N SER A 27 -1.35 9.08 -21.64
CA SER A 27 -1.57 10.47 -22.05
C SER A 27 -2.84 11.08 -21.45
N ASN A 28 -2.92 12.41 -21.53
CA ASN A 28 -4.11 13.17 -21.16
C ASN A 28 -4.40 14.27 -22.19
N LEU A 29 -5.31 15.19 -21.88
CA LEU A 29 -5.68 16.27 -22.79
C LEU A 29 -4.49 17.14 -23.22
N PHE A 30 -3.48 17.32 -22.36
CA PHE A 30 -2.36 18.25 -22.56
C PHE A 30 -1.02 17.57 -22.82
N LEU A 31 -0.85 16.32 -22.38
CA LEU A 31 0.38 15.54 -22.53
C LEU A 31 0.15 14.39 -23.50
N ALA A 32 1.01 14.27 -24.51
CA ALA A 32 0.99 13.20 -25.49
C ALA A 32 1.62 11.92 -24.94
N ASP A 33 1.34 10.78 -25.58
CA ASP A 33 1.98 9.51 -25.24
C ASP A 33 3.50 9.65 -25.30
N ASN A 34 4.17 8.93 -24.41
CA ASN A 34 5.62 8.88 -24.28
C ASN A 34 6.28 10.22 -23.89
N THR A 35 5.51 11.18 -23.36
CA THR A 35 6.08 12.42 -22.81
C THR A 35 6.91 12.10 -21.56
N LEU A 36 8.12 12.65 -21.49
CA LEU A 36 8.94 12.65 -20.27
C LEU A 36 8.44 13.78 -19.35
N ILE A 37 8.08 13.44 -18.12
CA ILE A 37 7.62 14.41 -17.11
C ILE A 37 8.49 14.34 -15.85
N ASP A 38 8.53 15.43 -15.12
CA ASP A 38 9.22 15.58 -13.83
C ASP A 38 8.45 16.52 -12.89
N ALA A 39 9.03 16.82 -11.73
CA ALA A 39 8.41 17.68 -10.71
C ALA A 39 8.20 19.14 -11.13
N SER A 40 8.86 19.60 -12.20
CA SER A 40 8.78 20.96 -12.73
C SER A 40 7.87 21.06 -13.97
N THR A 41 7.34 19.93 -14.43
CA THR A 41 6.43 19.89 -15.58
C THR A 41 5.16 20.70 -15.27
N PRO A 42 4.75 21.64 -16.15
CA PRO A 42 3.55 22.44 -15.95
C PRO A 42 2.28 21.59 -15.78
N LEU A 43 1.51 21.86 -14.73
CA LEU A 43 0.24 21.21 -14.42
C LEU A 43 -0.90 21.93 -15.15
N LEU A 44 -1.01 21.75 -16.46
CA LEU A 44 -2.12 22.32 -17.21
C LEU A 44 -3.47 21.70 -16.78
N PRO A 45 -4.56 22.49 -16.72
CA PRO A 45 -4.67 23.92 -17.06
C PRO A 45 -4.54 24.85 -15.84
N PHE A 46 -3.96 24.39 -14.73
CA PHE A 46 -3.96 25.10 -13.45
C PHE A 46 -2.97 26.27 -13.46
N ARG A 47 -3.49 27.48 -13.69
CA ARG A 47 -2.70 28.71 -13.76
C ARG A 47 -2.31 29.21 -12.36
N ARG A 48 -1.07 29.67 -12.22
CA ARG A 48 -0.57 30.44 -11.07
C ARG A 48 -0.66 31.93 -11.34
N THR A 49 -0.38 32.33 -12.57
CA THR A 49 -0.51 33.71 -13.09
C THR A 49 -1.14 33.66 -14.48
N PRO A 50 -1.46 34.80 -15.11
CA PRO A 50 -1.97 34.80 -16.48
C PRO A 50 -1.06 34.05 -17.48
N ASP A 51 0.26 34.07 -17.28
CA ASP A 51 1.25 33.51 -18.22
C ASP A 51 2.00 32.28 -17.69
N ALA A 52 1.68 31.80 -16.49
CA ALA A 52 2.37 30.65 -15.87
C ALA A 52 1.40 29.65 -15.23
N PHE A 53 1.79 28.37 -15.27
CA PHE A 53 1.08 27.26 -14.65
C PHE A 53 1.82 26.80 -13.40
N TRP A 54 1.08 26.19 -12.47
CA TRP A 54 1.67 25.52 -11.32
C TRP A 54 2.51 24.30 -11.72
N SER A 55 3.48 23.95 -10.90
CA SER A 55 4.23 22.69 -10.95
C SER A 55 4.13 21.95 -9.61
N ILE A 56 4.52 20.68 -9.58
CA ILE A 56 4.51 19.88 -8.34
C ILE A 56 5.49 20.46 -7.32
N ASN A 57 6.64 20.95 -7.77
CA ASN A 57 7.62 21.62 -6.91
C ASN A 57 7.05 22.89 -6.25
N GLU A 58 6.30 23.70 -6.99
CA GLU A 58 5.71 24.94 -6.47
C GLU A 58 4.55 24.69 -5.49
N CYS A 59 3.83 23.57 -5.65
CA CYS A 59 2.69 23.20 -4.80
C CYS A 59 3.05 22.14 -3.74
N ARG A 60 4.33 21.82 -3.55
CA ARG A 60 4.76 20.79 -2.58
C ARG A 60 4.40 21.18 -1.15
N ASP A 61 4.49 22.46 -0.83
CA ASP A 61 3.94 23.03 0.40
C ASP A 61 2.53 23.57 0.13
N THR A 62 1.53 22.95 0.77
CA THR A 62 0.12 23.31 0.60
C THR A 62 -0.20 24.69 1.17
N ALA A 63 0.64 25.23 2.06
CA ALA A 63 0.47 26.59 2.59
C ALA A 63 0.55 27.66 1.48
N VAL A 64 1.30 27.40 0.39
CA VAL A 64 1.35 28.27 -0.80
C VAL A 64 -0.04 28.42 -1.44
N LEU A 65 -0.87 27.39 -1.31
CA LEU A 65 -2.26 27.36 -1.78
C LEU A 65 -3.26 27.81 -0.69
N SER A 66 -2.77 28.40 0.40
CA SER A 66 -3.56 28.94 1.51
C SER A 66 -4.36 27.91 2.31
N TYR A 67 -3.91 26.65 2.36
CA TYR A 67 -4.49 25.65 3.25
C TYR A 67 -3.43 24.78 3.91
N ALA A 68 -3.81 24.13 5.01
CA ALA A 68 -3.06 23.07 5.66
C ALA A 68 -4.03 22.10 6.35
N TYR A 69 -3.56 20.90 6.63
CA TYR A 69 -4.28 19.90 7.43
C TYR A 69 -3.97 20.10 8.92
N PRO A 70 -4.81 19.62 9.85
CA PRO A 70 -4.58 19.76 11.29
C PRO A 70 -3.17 19.34 11.74
N GLU A 71 -2.62 18.28 11.13
CA GLU A 71 -1.31 17.71 11.43
C GLU A 71 -0.15 18.46 10.76
N THR A 72 -0.44 19.30 9.75
CA THR A 72 0.58 19.93 8.90
C THR A 72 0.68 21.44 9.13
N GLN A 73 0.16 21.96 10.24
CA GLN A 73 0.15 23.38 10.57
C GLN A 73 1.51 23.84 11.11
N ARG A 74 2.49 24.03 10.21
CA ARG A 74 3.88 24.39 10.53
C ARG A 74 4.03 25.56 11.51
N TRP A 75 3.15 26.56 11.42
CA TRP A 75 3.18 27.76 12.28
C TRP A 75 2.87 27.50 13.76
N LYS A 76 2.40 26.31 14.13
CA LYS A 76 2.21 25.91 15.53
C LYS A 76 3.51 25.45 16.22
N PHE A 77 4.61 25.35 15.48
CA PHE A 77 5.85 24.74 15.94
C PHE A 77 6.99 25.76 15.97
N ALA A 78 7.82 25.69 17.01
CA ALA A 78 8.94 26.60 17.20
C ALA A 78 10.09 26.35 16.21
N SER A 79 10.26 25.12 15.74
CA SER A 79 11.33 24.72 14.81
C SER A 79 10.85 23.69 13.78
N ASP A 80 11.58 23.58 12.65
CA ASP A 80 11.30 22.56 11.62
C ASP A 80 11.47 21.14 12.18
N GLU A 81 12.43 20.94 13.08
CA GLU A 81 12.67 19.66 13.75
C GLU A 81 11.46 19.23 14.59
N SER A 82 10.92 20.15 15.42
CA SER A 82 9.74 19.86 16.23
C SER A 82 8.50 19.58 15.39
N PHE A 83 8.39 20.22 14.23
CA PHE A 83 7.31 19.96 13.27
C PHE A 83 7.47 18.60 12.58
N ALA A 84 8.67 18.26 12.13
CA ALA A 84 8.95 16.98 11.49
C ALA A 84 8.68 15.81 12.45
N ALA A 85 9.15 15.91 13.69
CA ALA A 85 8.88 14.92 14.73
C ALA A 85 7.37 14.77 15.02
N HIS A 86 6.62 15.88 15.03
CA HIS A 86 5.16 15.83 15.16
C HIS A 86 4.50 15.10 14.00
N VAL A 87 4.86 15.43 12.75
CA VAL A 87 4.27 14.78 11.56
C VAL A 87 4.59 13.28 11.54
N GLU A 88 5.83 12.90 11.86
CA GLU A 88 6.24 11.49 11.98
C GLU A 88 5.40 10.76 13.05
N GLY A 89 5.22 11.38 14.22
CA GLY A 89 4.39 10.84 15.29
C GLY A 89 2.92 10.70 14.93
N GLU A 90 2.34 11.68 14.21
CA GLU A 90 0.97 11.59 13.72
C GLU A 90 0.81 10.49 12.68
N VAL A 91 1.78 10.31 11.78
CA VAL A 91 1.78 9.19 10.82
C VAL A 91 1.84 7.87 11.56
N ALA A 92 2.73 7.71 12.54
CA ALA A 92 2.84 6.51 13.35
C ALA A 92 1.55 6.21 14.14
N ARG A 93 0.91 7.24 14.69
CA ARG A 93 -0.34 7.09 15.46
C ARG A 93 -1.54 6.74 14.57
N LEU A 94 -1.66 7.37 13.41
CA LEU A 94 -2.80 7.18 12.51
C LEU A 94 -2.67 5.93 11.64
N TYR A 95 -1.43 5.54 11.30
CA TYR A 95 -1.13 4.49 10.32
C TYR A 95 -0.18 3.43 10.84
N GLY A 96 0.17 3.42 12.13
CA GLY A 96 0.98 2.38 12.79
C GLY A 96 0.36 0.98 12.74
N GLY A 97 -0.85 0.88 12.20
CA GLY A 97 -1.44 -0.36 11.72
C GLY A 97 -2.13 -1.19 12.80
N ARG A 98 -2.96 -2.12 12.34
CA ARG A 98 -3.64 -3.11 13.19
C ARG A 98 -2.66 -3.92 14.04
N VAL A 99 -1.43 -4.12 13.58
CA VAL A 99 -0.40 -4.89 14.29
C VAL A 99 -0.11 -4.29 15.67
N ARG A 100 0.06 -2.96 15.78
CA ARG A 100 0.32 -2.30 17.07
C ARG A 100 -0.90 -2.40 17.99
N GLU A 101 -2.11 -2.22 17.46
CA GLU A 101 -3.36 -2.39 18.22
C GLU A 101 -3.53 -3.82 18.76
N GLN A 102 -3.29 -4.83 17.91
CA GLN A 102 -3.43 -6.25 18.24
C GLN A 102 -2.32 -6.75 19.19
N ALA A 103 -1.16 -6.11 19.19
CA ALA A 103 -0.09 -6.38 20.16
C ALA A 103 -0.45 -5.91 21.58
N VAL A 104 -1.21 -4.83 21.71
CA VAL A 104 -1.61 -4.22 22.98
C VAL A 104 -2.96 -4.76 23.49
N GLN A 105 -3.70 -5.51 22.67
CA GLN A 105 -4.93 -6.20 23.13
C GLN A 105 -4.62 -7.10 24.33
N LYS A 106 -5.16 -6.72 25.50
CA LYS A 106 -5.13 -7.52 26.72
C LYS A 106 -6.17 -8.63 26.61
N VAL A 107 -5.78 -9.87 26.90
CA VAL A 107 -6.73 -10.98 26.99
C VAL A 107 -7.35 -10.92 28.39
N VAL A 108 -8.64 -10.60 28.48
CA VAL A 108 -9.37 -10.67 29.76
C VAL A 108 -9.67 -12.14 30.03
N VAL A 109 -8.84 -12.78 30.85
CA VAL A 109 -9.19 -14.05 31.49
C VAL A 109 -9.91 -13.71 32.79
N GLU A 110 -10.97 -14.43 33.13
CA GLU A 110 -11.90 -14.16 34.24
C GLU A 110 -11.27 -14.11 35.66
N GLU A 111 -9.94 -14.17 35.79
CA GLU A 111 -9.21 -14.03 37.06
C GLU A 111 -7.93 -13.17 36.85
N GLU A 112 -8.04 -11.89 37.20
CA GLU A 112 -7.04 -10.87 37.62
C GLU A 112 -5.59 -10.78 37.07
N GLU A 113 -5.14 -11.59 36.10
CA GLU A 113 -3.82 -11.38 35.46
C GLU A 113 -3.95 -10.71 34.08
N GLU A 114 -3.50 -9.45 33.97
CA GLU A 114 -3.34 -8.76 32.69
C GLU A 114 -2.28 -9.46 31.82
N GLN A 115 -2.70 -10.44 31.02
CA GLN A 115 -1.82 -11.11 30.07
C GLN A 115 -1.92 -10.46 28.68
N SER A 116 -0.75 -10.20 28.07
CA SER A 116 -0.62 -9.76 26.68
C SER A 116 -1.23 -10.79 25.73
N SER A 117 -1.78 -10.35 24.58
CA SER A 117 -2.16 -11.26 23.50
C SER A 117 -1.02 -12.23 23.13
N ALA A 118 -1.36 -13.40 22.56
CA ALA A 118 -0.34 -14.37 22.16
C ALA A 118 0.72 -13.73 21.24
N PHE A 119 0.28 -12.89 20.30
CA PHE A 119 1.17 -12.11 19.45
C PHE A 119 1.95 -11.04 20.22
N GLY A 120 1.32 -10.33 21.16
CA GLY A 120 2.01 -9.37 22.04
C GLY A 120 3.13 -10.03 22.85
N GLY A 121 2.90 -11.24 23.38
CA GLY A 121 3.92 -12.03 24.07
C GLY A 121 5.06 -12.47 23.15
N LEU A 122 4.78 -12.85 21.90
CA LEU A 122 5.81 -13.15 20.90
C LEU A 122 6.65 -11.93 20.55
N LEU A 123 6.02 -10.77 20.34
CA LEU A 123 6.73 -9.51 20.08
C LEU A 123 7.66 -9.15 21.23
N GLN A 124 7.22 -9.25 22.48
CA GLN A 124 8.05 -8.97 23.65
C GLN A 124 9.30 -9.86 23.69
N ARG A 125 9.12 -11.17 23.45
CA ARG A 125 10.24 -12.14 23.41
C ARG A 125 11.23 -11.86 22.28
N ASN A 126 10.74 -11.37 21.15
CA ASN A 126 11.54 -11.11 19.95
C ASN A 126 12.07 -9.67 19.87
N GLY A 127 11.93 -8.86 20.93
CA GLY A 127 12.42 -7.48 20.97
C GLY A 127 11.65 -6.53 20.03
N GLY A 128 10.36 -6.79 19.84
CA GLY A 128 9.45 -6.05 18.96
C GLY A 128 9.51 -6.47 17.49
N ARG A 129 10.30 -7.49 17.13
CA ARG A 129 10.44 -7.97 15.75
C ARG A 129 9.41 -9.04 15.38
N TYR A 130 8.98 -9.01 14.13
CA TYR A 130 8.09 -10.00 13.52
C TYR A 130 8.32 -10.05 12.00
N THR A 131 7.80 -11.09 11.36
CA THR A 131 7.78 -11.19 9.89
C THR A 131 6.49 -10.60 9.35
N ASP A 132 6.61 -9.55 8.53
CA ASP A 132 5.49 -8.97 7.79
C ASP A 132 5.22 -9.77 6.52
N TRP A 133 3.96 -10.03 6.22
CA TRP A 133 3.50 -10.84 5.08
C TRP A 133 2.58 -10.04 4.18
N VAL A 134 2.95 -9.97 2.90
CA VAL A 134 2.23 -9.17 1.90
C VAL A 134 2.05 -10.00 0.64
N VAL A 135 0.90 -9.85 0.00
CA VAL A 135 0.69 -10.32 -1.37
C VAL A 135 1.03 -9.17 -2.33
N GLU A 136 2.08 -9.36 -3.12
CA GLU A 136 2.40 -8.46 -4.24
C GLU A 136 1.67 -8.96 -5.50
N THR A 137 0.95 -8.05 -6.15
CA THR A 137 0.25 -8.30 -7.40
C THR A 137 0.83 -7.43 -8.49
N ARG A 138 1.24 -8.05 -9.60
CA ARG A 138 1.70 -7.37 -10.81
C ARG A 138 0.75 -7.67 -11.96
N VAL A 139 0.30 -6.64 -12.65
CA VAL A 139 -0.55 -6.75 -13.83
C VAL A 139 0.17 -6.11 -15.00
N ARG A 140 0.39 -6.91 -16.05
CA ARG A 140 1.03 -6.43 -17.27
C ARG A 140 0.18 -5.32 -17.89
N GLY A 141 0.82 -4.26 -18.33
CA GLY A 141 0.13 -3.13 -18.93
C GLY A 141 -0.68 -3.55 -20.16
N GLY A 142 -1.95 -3.14 -20.21
CA GLY A 142 -2.87 -3.48 -21.30
C GLY A 142 -3.43 -4.91 -21.26
N ALA A 143 -2.96 -5.79 -20.35
CA ALA A 143 -3.41 -7.18 -20.29
C ALA A 143 -4.82 -7.33 -19.69
N VAL A 144 -5.22 -6.41 -18.80
CA VAL A 144 -6.58 -6.32 -18.25
C VAL A 144 -7.21 -5.00 -18.70
N ARG A 145 -8.43 -5.09 -19.23
CA ARG A 145 -9.23 -3.96 -19.69
C ARG A 145 -10.33 -3.63 -18.70
N GLY A 146 -10.70 -2.35 -18.64
CA GLY A 146 -11.69 -1.84 -17.71
C GLY A 146 -11.20 -1.81 -16.26
N THR A 147 -12.07 -1.34 -15.38
CA THR A 147 -11.87 -1.42 -13.93
C THR A 147 -11.90 -2.88 -13.50
N PHE A 148 -10.98 -3.27 -12.64
CA PHE A 148 -10.91 -4.64 -12.11
C PHE A 148 -10.46 -4.64 -10.65
N ARG A 149 -10.77 -5.75 -9.97
CA ARG A 149 -10.36 -6.02 -8.59
C ARG A 149 -9.74 -7.39 -8.48
N VAL A 150 -8.52 -7.46 -7.95
CA VAL A 150 -7.87 -8.71 -7.54
C VAL A 150 -8.23 -8.96 -6.08
N GLN A 151 -8.99 -10.00 -5.82
CA GLN A 151 -9.49 -10.37 -4.48
C GLN A 151 -8.69 -11.55 -3.93
N PHE A 152 -8.49 -11.57 -2.61
CA PHE A 152 -7.80 -12.62 -1.89
C PHE A 152 -8.68 -13.19 -0.79
N SER A 153 -8.59 -14.51 -0.56
CA SER A 153 -9.19 -15.15 0.61
C SER A 153 -8.22 -16.11 1.28
N LEU A 154 -8.36 -16.24 2.59
CA LEU A 154 -7.64 -17.21 3.40
C LEU A 154 -8.66 -18.19 3.98
N GLY A 155 -8.82 -19.34 3.31
CA GLY A 155 -9.98 -20.21 3.55
C GLY A 155 -11.27 -19.45 3.26
N GLU A 156 -12.16 -19.38 4.25
CA GLU A 156 -13.43 -18.64 4.19
C GLU A 156 -13.31 -17.16 4.57
N MET A 157 -12.15 -16.72 5.08
CA MET A 157 -11.94 -15.34 5.48
C MET A 157 -11.57 -14.47 4.28
N ASP A 158 -12.12 -13.25 4.22
CA ASP A 158 -11.66 -12.25 3.26
C ASP A 158 -10.26 -11.77 3.66
N ALA A 159 -9.29 -11.92 2.76
CA ALA A 159 -7.91 -11.50 2.97
C ALA A 159 -7.63 -10.12 2.32
N GLY A 160 -8.65 -9.48 1.77
CA GLY A 160 -8.58 -8.16 1.17
C GLY A 160 -8.53 -8.18 -0.36
N ALA A 161 -8.38 -7.00 -0.93
CA ALA A 161 -8.38 -6.83 -2.38
C ALA A 161 -7.58 -5.62 -2.81
N TRP A 162 -7.06 -5.69 -4.03
CA TRP A 162 -6.48 -4.56 -4.74
C TRP A 162 -7.36 -4.21 -5.95
N MET A 163 -7.75 -2.94 -6.05
CA MET A 163 -8.61 -2.45 -7.12
C MET A 163 -7.84 -1.46 -8.00
N VAL A 164 -8.03 -1.59 -9.30
CA VAL A 164 -7.53 -0.65 -10.29
C VAL A 164 -8.71 -0.03 -11.03
N LEU A 165 -8.86 1.28 -10.90
CA LEU A 165 -9.85 2.05 -11.63
C LEU A 165 -9.27 2.46 -12.97
N MET A 166 -9.91 2.02 -14.06
CA MET A 166 -9.52 2.40 -15.42
C MET A 166 -10.69 3.09 -16.11
N PRO A 167 -10.42 4.05 -17.02
CA PRO A 167 -11.47 4.64 -17.83
C PRO A 167 -12.11 3.56 -18.72
N ALA A 168 -13.43 3.68 -18.90
CA ALA A 168 -14.20 2.74 -19.72
C ALA A 168 -13.79 2.74 -21.21
N VAL A 169 -13.28 3.87 -21.69
CA VAL A 169 -12.73 4.03 -23.04
C VAL A 169 -11.29 4.50 -22.89
N ARG A 170 -10.35 3.76 -23.46
CA ARG A 170 -8.96 4.22 -23.51
C ARG A 170 -8.68 4.98 -24.79
N ARG A 171 -7.80 5.98 -24.70
CA ARG A 171 -7.50 6.86 -25.84
C ARG A 171 -6.73 6.15 -26.95
N ASP A 172 -5.92 5.16 -26.61
CA ASP A 172 -5.24 4.27 -27.55
C ASP A 172 -6.21 3.42 -28.39
N GLU A 173 -7.36 3.04 -27.84
CA GLU A 173 -8.44 2.37 -28.60
C GLU A 173 -9.08 3.29 -29.64
N VAL A 174 -9.17 4.59 -29.35
CA VAL A 174 -9.74 5.59 -30.26
C VAL A 174 -8.71 6.07 -31.29
N LEU A 175 -7.45 6.20 -30.90
CA LEU A 175 -6.39 6.80 -31.72
C LEU A 175 -5.43 5.77 -32.34
N GLY A 176 -5.63 4.47 -32.11
CA GLY A 176 -4.82 3.40 -32.69
C GLY A 176 -3.39 3.30 -32.12
N GLY A 177 -3.19 3.73 -30.87
CA GLY A 177 -1.88 3.72 -30.20
C GLY A 177 -1.37 2.29 -29.96
N LYS A 178 -0.15 1.99 -30.43
CA LYS A 178 0.56 0.72 -30.20
C LYS A 178 1.66 0.89 -29.15
N GLY A 179 1.31 1.19 -27.90
CA GLY A 179 2.28 1.25 -26.81
C GLY A 179 2.00 0.19 -25.74
N GLU A 180 3.06 -0.39 -25.18
CA GLU A 180 2.94 -1.27 -24.02
C GLU A 180 2.52 -0.42 -22.81
N GLY A 181 1.37 -0.73 -22.23
CA GLY A 181 0.92 -0.06 -21.02
C GLY A 181 1.96 -0.21 -19.90
N LYS A 182 1.98 0.72 -18.94
CA LYS A 182 2.82 0.57 -17.75
C LYS A 182 2.35 -0.63 -16.93
N GLU A 183 3.28 -1.43 -16.41
CA GLU A 183 2.97 -2.45 -15.41
C GLU A 183 2.32 -1.79 -14.20
N MET A 184 1.26 -2.41 -13.70
CA MET A 184 0.58 -1.98 -12.49
C MET A 184 0.97 -2.91 -11.35
N VAL A 185 1.39 -2.34 -10.23
CA VAL A 185 1.80 -3.09 -9.05
C VAL A 185 0.94 -2.65 -7.87
N GLY A 186 0.44 -3.63 -7.11
CA GLY A 186 -0.31 -3.41 -5.89
C GLY A 186 0.07 -4.40 -4.82
N THR A 187 -0.19 -4.03 -3.57
CA THR A 187 0.11 -4.85 -2.40
C THR A 187 -1.13 -5.01 -1.53
N THR A 188 -1.31 -6.20 -0.96
CA THR A 188 -2.36 -6.50 0.03
C THR A 188 -1.69 -7.12 1.26
N SER A 189 -1.75 -6.46 2.42
CA SER A 189 -1.16 -6.99 3.66
C SER A 189 -1.98 -8.16 4.20
N LEU A 190 -1.30 -9.25 4.56
CA LEU A 190 -1.87 -10.40 5.26
C LEU A 190 -1.57 -10.40 6.76
N THR A 191 -0.58 -9.60 7.20
CA THR A 191 -0.07 -9.63 8.57
C THR A 191 -1.16 -9.47 9.61
N GLY A 192 -2.07 -8.50 9.47
CA GLY A 192 -3.14 -8.30 10.43
C GLY A 192 -4.05 -9.54 10.60
N LEU A 193 -4.33 -10.24 9.50
CA LEU A 193 -5.12 -11.47 9.50
C LEU A 193 -4.35 -12.64 10.13
N LEU A 194 -3.05 -12.76 9.83
CA LEU A 194 -2.19 -13.78 10.43
C LEU A 194 -1.99 -13.55 11.93
N VAL A 195 -1.93 -12.29 12.38
CA VAL A 195 -1.91 -11.93 13.81
C VAL A 195 -3.21 -12.37 14.49
N GLU A 196 -4.38 -12.22 13.85
CA GLU A 196 -5.64 -12.77 14.38
C GLU A 196 -5.57 -14.29 14.52
N CYS A 197 -4.99 -14.98 13.53
CA CYS A 197 -4.76 -16.43 13.59
C CYS A 197 -3.79 -16.84 14.72
N VAL A 198 -2.79 -16.01 15.03
CA VAL A 198 -1.90 -16.24 16.19
C VAL A 198 -2.66 -16.06 17.49
N ASN A 199 -3.39 -14.95 17.63
CA ASN A 199 -4.13 -14.61 18.85
C ASN A 199 -5.25 -15.60 19.16
N ASN A 200 -5.87 -16.24 18.15
CA ASN A 200 -6.88 -17.27 18.34
C ASN A 200 -6.32 -18.70 18.38
N GLY A 201 -4.99 -18.88 18.33
CA GLY A 201 -4.31 -20.17 18.44
C GLY A 201 -4.36 -21.07 17.20
N THR A 202 -4.87 -20.59 16.06
CA THR A 202 -4.86 -21.35 14.79
C THR A 202 -3.50 -21.34 14.08
N LEU A 203 -2.62 -20.41 14.46
CA LEU A 203 -1.26 -20.27 13.93
C LEU A 203 -0.26 -20.07 15.08
N GLY A 204 0.88 -20.75 15.03
CA GLY A 204 1.86 -20.73 16.13
C GLY A 204 2.76 -19.48 16.19
N GLY A 205 2.79 -18.68 15.12
CA GLY A 205 3.66 -17.52 14.98
C GLY A 205 3.70 -17.01 13.54
N LEU A 206 4.53 -16.00 13.27
CA LEU A 206 4.68 -15.41 11.94
C LEU A 206 5.94 -15.87 11.19
N ASP A 207 6.68 -16.83 11.75
CA ASP A 207 7.87 -17.38 11.12
C ASP A 207 7.54 -18.17 9.86
N GLU A 208 8.46 -18.16 8.89
CA GLU A 208 8.26 -18.77 7.57
C GLU A 208 7.91 -20.25 7.63
N GLU A 209 8.55 -21.00 8.53
CA GLU A 209 8.35 -22.43 8.75
C GLU A 209 6.90 -22.76 9.16
N VAL A 210 6.21 -21.80 9.78
CA VAL A 210 4.84 -21.95 10.28
C VAL A 210 3.84 -21.36 9.26
N VAL A 211 4.14 -20.18 8.71
CA VAL A 211 3.22 -19.45 7.83
C VAL A 211 3.14 -20.09 6.45
N LEU A 212 4.25 -20.54 5.86
CA LEU A 212 4.23 -21.09 4.50
C LEU A 212 3.35 -22.34 4.40
N PRO A 213 3.48 -23.37 5.27
CA PRO A 213 2.57 -24.52 5.24
C PRO A 213 1.11 -24.15 5.54
N PHE A 214 0.88 -23.15 6.40
CA PHE A 214 -0.46 -22.69 6.74
C PHE A 214 -1.17 -22.02 5.56
N LEU A 215 -0.47 -21.18 4.81
CA LEU A 215 -1.03 -20.49 3.63
C LEU A 215 -1.20 -21.43 2.44
N GLN A 216 -0.35 -22.46 2.32
CA GLN A 216 -0.42 -23.43 1.23
C GLN A 216 -1.81 -24.08 1.13
N GLY A 217 -2.48 -23.84 -0.01
CA GLY A 217 -3.81 -24.38 -0.29
C GLY A 217 -4.97 -23.60 0.32
N ARG A 218 -4.73 -22.73 1.32
CA ARG A 218 -5.74 -21.87 1.96
C ARG A 218 -5.82 -20.48 1.34
N LEU A 219 -4.68 -19.92 0.93
CA LEU A 219 -4.62 -18.60 0.31
C LEU A 219 -4.97 -18.68 -1.17
N ARG A 220 -6.08 -18.06 -1.55
CA ARG A 220 -6.64 -18.07 -2.90
C ARG A 220 -6.82 -16.67 -3.44
N TRP A 221 -6.73 -16.51 -4.75
CA TRP A 221 -6.98 -15.24 -5.42
C TRP A 221 -7.82 -15.39 -6.68
N TRP A 222 -8.53 -14.34 -7.07
CA TRP A 222 -9.27 -14.26 -8.32
C TRP A 222 -9.45 -12.81 -8.77
N VAL A 223 -9.78 -12.60 -10.04
CA VAL A 223 -10.04 -11.26 -10.59
C VAL A 223 -11.53 -11.09 -10.86
N LEU A 224 -12.05 -9.94 -10.49
CA LEU A 224 -13.41 -9.48 -10.72
C LEU A 224 -13.40 -8.26 -11.63
N ASP A 225 -14.37 -8.16 -12.52
CA ASP A 225 -14.66 -6.94 -13.29
C ASP A 225 -15.40 -5.89 -12.43
N ASP A 226 -15.76 -4.77 -13.04
CA ASP A 226 -16.49 -3.66 -12.42
C ASP A 226 -17.91 -4.02 -11.97
N ALA A 227 -18.51 -5.05 -12.58
CA ALA A 227 -19.78 -5.63 -12.16
C ALA A 227 -19.64 -6.68 -11.04
N GLY A 228 -18.41 -6.93 -10.58
CA GLY A 228 -18.12 -7.95 -9.56
C GLY A 228 -18.20 -9.37 -10.08
N LYS A 229 -18.22 -9.57 -11.41
CA LYS A 229 -18.22 -10.89 -12.04
C LYS A 229 -16.78 -11.37 -12.24
N ARG A 230 -16.59 -12.67 -12.04
CA ARG A 230 -15.29 -13.31 -12.17
C ARG A 230 -14.78 -13.33 -13.62
N MET A 231 -13.55 -12.85 -13.81
CA MET A 231 -12.83 -12.90 -15.07
C MET A 231 -12.13 -14.26 -15.21
N THR A 232 -12.58 -15.09 -16.15
CA THR A 232 -12.05 -16.46 -16.38
C THR A 232 -11.17 -16.58 -17.63
N LYS A 233 -11.06 -15.53 -18.44
CA LYS A 233 -10.30 -15.51 -19.70
C LYS A 233 -9.11 -14.55 -19.64
N LEU A 234 -8.38 -14.54 -18.53
CA LEU A 234 -7.11 -13.81 -18.47
C LEU A 234 -6.07 -14.56 -19.29
N GLN A 235 -5.35 -13.85 -20.15
CA GLN A 235 -4.24 -14.47 -20.88
C GLN A 235 -3.16 -14.93 -19.89
N GLY A 236 -2.47 -16.03 -20.22
CA GLY A 236 -1.41 -16.59 -19.37
C GLY A 236 -0.39 -15.53 -18.95
N GLY A 237 -0.22 -15.36 -17.63
CA GLY A 237 0.70 -14.39 -17.05
C GLY A 237 0.26 -12.93 -17.14
N ALA A 238 -1.01 -12.63 -17.44
CA ALA A 238 -1.55 -11.26 -17.38
C ALA A 238 -1.48 -10.67 -15.96
N VAL A 239 -1.72 -11.52 -14.96
CA VAL A 239 -1.65 -11.19 -13.53
C VAL A 239 -0.69 -12.17 -12.88
N ASN A 240 0.31 -11.65 -12.17
CA ASN A 240 1.22 -12.40 -11.34
C ASN A 240 0.98 -12.02 -9.88
N VAL A 241 0.73 -13.02 -9.04
CA VAL A 241 0.53 -12.86 -7.61
C VAL A 241 1.62 -13.63 -6.89
N THR A 242 2.39 -12.92 -6.08
CA THR A 242 3.51 -13.47 -5.32
C THR A 242 3.36 -13.11 -3.85
N LEU A 243 3.53 -14.10 -2.97
CA LEU A 243 3.65 -13.85 -1.53
C LEU A 243 5.07 -13.35 -1.27
N VAL A 244 5.19 -12.27 -0.51
CA VAL A 244 6.46 -11.72 -0.08
C VAL A 244 6.48 -11.53 1.44
N SER A 245 7.67 -11.57 2.02
CA SER A 245 7.88 -11.25 3.43
C SER A 245 9.05 -10.30 3.62
N THR A 246 9.02 -9.56 4.72
CA THR A 246 10.14 -8.78 5.22
C THR A 246 10.13 -8.78 6.75
N GLU A 247 11.29 -8.60 7.37
CA GLU A 247 11.35 -8.38 8.82
C GLU A 247 10.85 -6.96 9.13
N ALA A 248 10.00 -6.84 10.14
CA ALA A 248 9.51 -5.59 10.66
C ALA A 248 9.73 -5.53 12.17
N ARG A 249 9.85 -4.31 12.70
CA ARG A 249 10.00 -4.05 14.14
C ARG A 249 9.06 -2.95 14.57
N VAL A 250 8.31 -3.22 15.63
CA VAL A 250 7.49 -2.22 16.34
C VAL A 250 8.39 -1.52 17.36
N PRO A 251 8.68 -0.21 17.22
CA PRO A 251 9.43 0.52 18.24
C PRO A 251 8.63 0.64 19.53
N VAL A 252 9.35 0.68 20.66
CA VAL A 252 8.77 0.92 22.00
C VAL A 252 8.10 2.30 22.05
N ASP A 253 8.70 3.29 21.39
CA ASP A 253 8.09 4.60 21.21
C ASP A 253 6.88 4.50 20.27
N GLU A 254 5.69 4.81 20.78
CA GLU A 254 4.45 4.80 20.00
C GLU A 254 4.41 5.91 18.94
N GLY A 255 5.18 6.98 19.14
CA GLY A 255 5.37 8.06 18.17
C GLY A 255 6.32 7.69 17.03
N LYS A 256 6.87 6.47 17.02
CA LYS A 256 7.76 6.01 15.95
C LYS A 256 7.09 5.00 15.01
N PRO A 257 7.29 5.16 13.69
CA PRO A 257 6.72 4.27 12.69
C PRO A 257 7.32 2.87 12.82
N ILE A 258 6.61 1.86 12.29
CA ILE A 258 7.16 0.51 12.19
C ILE A 258 8.39 0.56 11.28
N GLU A 259 9.48 -0.04 11.75
CA GLU A 259 10.74 -0.16 11.02
C GLU A 259 10.68 -1.42 10.15
N TYR A 260 11.00 -1.31 8.87
CA TYR A 260 11.01 -2.43 7.93
C TYR A 260 12.43 -2.69 7.41
N SER A 261 12.79 -3.95 7.27
CA SER A 261 14.03 -4.36 6.60
C SER A 261 13.94 -4.14 5.10
N GLU A 262 15.06 -3.75 4.48
CA GLU A 262 15.20 -3.67 3.01
C GLU A 262 15.24 -5.07 2.36
N ILE A 263 15.47 -6.12 3.15
CA ILE A 263 15.55 -7.50 2.64
C ILE A 263 14.14 -8.06 2.50
N VAL A 264 13.69 -8.17 1.24
CA VAL A 264 12.43 -8.82 0.88
C VAL A 264 12.68 -10.24 0.39
N ARG A 265 11.91 -11.20 0.91
CA ARG A 265 11.91 -12.59 0.44
C ARG A 265 10.63 -12.88 -0.35
N SER A 266 10.75 -13.63 -1.43
CA SER A 266 9.64 -13.93 -2.34
C SER A 266 9.36 -15.42 -2.42
N TYR A 267 8.09 -15.79 -2.36
CA TYR A 267 7.61 -17.19 -2.34
C TYR A 267 6.64 -17.44 -3.49
N PRO A 268 7.16 -17.61 -4.73
CA PRO A 268 6.30 -17.89 -5.88
C PRO A 268 5.56 -19.23 -5.71
N GLY A 269 4.31 -19.30 -6.17
CA GLY A 269 3.51 -20.53 -6.18
C GLY A 269 2.80 -20.89 -4.88
N VAL A 270 3.01 -20.12 -3.79
CA VAL A 270 2.24 -20.30 -2.53
C VAL A 270 0.80 -19.85 -2.70
N VAL A 271 0.60 -18.67 -3.32
CA VAL A 271 -0.74 -18.13 -3.60
C VAL A 271 -1.28 -18.81 -4.85
N ARG A 272 -2.43 -19.49 -4.73
CA ARG A 272 -3.02 -20.22 -5.86
C ARG A 272 -4.21 -19.46 -6.43
N GLU A 273 -4.31 -19.41 -7.75
CA GLU A 273 -5.55 -18.96 -8.38
C GLU A 273 -6.68 -19.86 -7.89
N LYS A 274 -7.77 -19.25 -7.42
CA LYS A 274 -9.01 -19.99 -7.21
C LYS A 274 -9.39 -20.52 -8.59
N VAL A 275 -9.74 -21.78 -8.77
CA VAL A 275 -10.30 -22.28 -10.03
C VAL A 275 -11.69 -22.75 -9.67
N ASP A 276 -12.71 -22.30 -10.40
CA ASP A 276 -14.07 -22.82 -10.15
C ASP A 276 -14.02 -24.33 -10.44
N GLY A 277 -14.51 -25.12 -9.48
CA GLY A 277 -14.69 -26.58 -9.63
C GLY A 277 -16.04 -26.89 -10.27
#